data_AF-A0A7S1EWL8-F1
#
_entry.id   AF-A0A7S1EWL8-F1
#
_cell.length_a   1.000
_cell.length_b   1.000
_cell.length_c   1.000
_cell.angle_alpha   90.00
_cell.angle_beta   90.00
_cell.angle_gamma   90.00
#
_symmetry.space_group_name_H-M   'P 1'
#
loop_
_entity.id
_entity.type
_entity.pdbx_description
1 polymer ?
#
loop_
_entity_poly.entity_id
_entity_poly.type
_entity_poly.pdbx_seq_one_letter_code
_entity_poly.pdbx_strand_id
1 'polypeptide(L)'
;AWELDRPREFWLEDYCAQLALVTTQIIWTEDTSRVFEEIEGGNEVAMKDYKRVCDDRIEKLIRRVQTDLSKDIRVKIITVITIDVHARDVIEGFVVKKLTDSSAFAWQSQLRFHLAVCPKDRDLVSFTPDDQKTCVIRICDWVTIYLFEYVGNCGRLVITPLTDRCYITLSQALNLTLGGAPAGPAGTGKTETTKDLAR
;
A
#
# COMPACT_ATOMS: atom_id res chain seq x y z
N ALA A 1 5.91 -21.07 -16.92
CA ALA A 1 6.79 -21.08 -15.73
C ALA A 1 6.75 -19.68 -15.14
N TRP A 2 6.80 -19.53 -13.82
CA TRP A 2 6.84 -18.20 -13.18
C TRP A 2 8.23 -17.61 -13.42
N GLU A 3 8.33 -16.54 -14.21
CA GLU A 3 9.60 -15.86 -14.45
C GLU A 3 9.88 -14.91 -13.28
N LEU A 4 10.59 -15.41 -12.26
CA LEU A 4 10.99 -14.63 -11.08
C LEU A 4 11.82 -13.39 -11.45
N ASP A 5 12.48 -13.40 -12.61
CA ASP A 5 13.34 -12.30 -13.10
C ASP A 5 12.60 -11.33 -14.04
N ARG A 6 11.29 -11.50 -14.26
CA ARG A 6 10.54 -10.62 -15.16
C ARG A 6 10.38 -9.23 -14.54
N PRO A 7 10.74 -8.14 -15.25
CA PRO A 7 10.62 -6.79 -14.70
C PRO A 7 9.17 -6.42 -14.36
N ARG A 8 9.00 -5.54 -13.38
CA ARG A 8 7.70 -5.17 -12.80
C ARG A 8 6.72 -4.64 -13.83
N GLU A 9 7.20 -3.77 -14.70
CA GLU A 9 6.45 -3.18 -15.79
C GLU A 9 5.89 -4.19 -16.81
N PHE A 10 6.39 -5.44 -16.81
CA PHE A 10 5.88 -6.50 -17.68
C PHE A 10 5.08 -7.57 -16.95
N TRP A 11 5.52 -8.02 -15.76
CA TRP A 11 4.76 -9.07 -15.05
C TRP A 11 3.40 -8.57 -14.57
N LEU A 12 3.22 -7.25 -14.40
CA LEU A 12 1.92 -6.64 -14.15
C LEU A 12 0.90 -6.99 -15.24
N GLU A 13 1.26 -7.46 -16.42
CA GLU A 13 0.30 -7.88 -17.45
C GLU A 13 -0.22 -9.30 -17.24
N ASP A 14 0.51 -10.12 -16.49
CA ASP A 14 0.23 -11.55 -16.37
C ASP A 14 -0.85 -11.88 -15.31
N TYR A 15 -1.21 -10.90 -14.46
CA TYR A 15 -2.15 -11.08 -13.35
C TYR A 15 -3.34 -10.13 -13.46
N CYS A 16 -4.41 -10.39 -12.71
CA CYS A 16 -5.50 -9.43 -12.61
C CYS A 16 -5.05 -8.14 -11.89
N ALA A 17 -5.77 -7.03 -12.12
CA ALA A 17 -5.41 -5.72 -11.57
C ALA A 17 -5.33 -5.72 -10.04
N GLN A 18 -6.30 -6.37 -9.39
CA GLN A 18 -6.41 -6.42 -7.94
C GLN A 18 -5.25 -7.17 -7.29
N LEU A 19 -4.86 -8.35 -7.81
CA LEU A 19 -3.72 -9.10 -7.28
C LEU A 19 -2.41 -8.33 -7.43
N ALA A 20 -2.19 -7.70 -8.58
CA ALA A 20 -1.02 -6.86 -8.80
C ALA A 20 -0.93 -5.67 -7.84
N LEU A 21 -2.08 -5.05 -7.53
CA LEU A 21 -2.16 -3.92 -6.61
C LEU A 21 -1.89 -4.33 -5.15
N VAL A 22 -2.53 -5.40 -4.68
CA VAL A 22 -2.32 -5.92 -3.32
C VAL A 22 -0.87 -6.38 -3.16
N THR A 23 -0.34 -7.12 -4.12
CA THR A 23 1.06 -7.58 -4.11
C THR A 23 2.03 -6.41 -4.09
N THR A 24 1.75 -5.34 -4.87
CA THR A 24 2.54 -4.10 -4.83
C THR A 24 2.61 -3.51 -3.42
N GLN A 25 1.47 -3.43 -2.72
CA GLN A 25 1.41 -2.86 -1.37
C GLN A 25 2.12 -3.74 -0.33
N ILE A 26 2.03 -5.06 -0.48
CA ILE A 26 2.78 -6.02 0.34
C ILE A 26 4.28 -5.83 0.15
N ILE A 27 4.75 -5.82 -1.11
CA ILE A 27 6.17 -5.64 -1.43
C ILE A 27 6.69 -4.31 -0.89
N TRP A 28 5.94 -3.22 -1.04
CA TRP A 28 6.32 -1.93 -0.47
C TRP A 28 6.47 -2.00 1.05
N THR A 29 5.53 -2.68 1.73
CA THR A 29 5.58 -2.85 3.18
C THR A 29 6.81 -3.65 3.62
N GLU A 30 7.08 -4.78 2.96
CA GLU A 30 8.22 -5.64 3.26
C GLU A 30 9.56 -4.96 2.96
N ASP A 31 9.68 -4.31 1.80
CA ASP A 31 10.88 -3.55 1.43
C ASP A 31 11.15 -2.42 2.43
N THR A 32 10.12 -1.68 2.84
CA THR A 32 10.28 -0.58 3.82
C THR A 32 10.67 -1.11 5.20
N SER A 33 10.10 -2.24 5.64
CA SER A 33 10.50 -2.92 6.88
C SER A 33 11.96 -3.35 6.85
N ARG A 34 12.42 -3.95 5.75
CA ARG A 34 13.83 -4.34 5.56
C ARG A 34 14.76 -3.12 5.60
N VAL A 35 14.35 -1.99 5.03
CA VAL A 35 15.12 -0.75 5.10
C VAL A 35 15.29 -0.25 6.54
N PHE A 36 14.26 -0.38 7.39
CA PHE A 36 14.41 -0.09 8.82
C PHE A 36 15.41 -1.04 9.50
N GLU A 37 15.35 -2.34 9.20
CA GLU A 37 16.32 -3.33 9.72
C GLU A 37 17.77 -3.01 9.28
N GLU A 38 17.97 -2.57 8.04
CA GLU A 38 19.28 -2.15 7.54
C GLU A 38 19.81 -0.90 8.28
N ILE A 39 18.93 0.05 8.59
CA ILE A 39 19.29 1.26 9.38
C ILE A 39 19.66 0.86 10.80
N GLU A 40 18.90 -0.02 11.45
CA GLU A 40 19.22 -0.57 12.77
C GLU A 40 20.55 -1.34 12.75
N GLY A 41 20.86 -2.01 11.64
CA GLY A 41 22.15 -2.65 11.36
C GLY A 41 23.31 -1.68 11.05
N GLY A 42 23.07 -0.37 11.04
CA GLY A 42 24.08 0.68 10.86
C GLY A 42 24.15 1.29 9.45
N ASN A 43 23.30 0.88 8.51
CA ASN A 43 23.24 1.47 7.17
C ASN A 43 22.37 2.73 7.14
N GLU A 44 22.91 3.86 7.60
CA GLU A 44 22.17 5.13 7.68
C GLU A 44 21.68 5.68 6.32
N VAL A 45 22.24 5.20 5.20
CA VAL A 45 21.84 5.64 3.84
C VAL A 45 20.75 4.77 3.21
N ALA A 46 20.36 3.67 3.84
CA ALA A 46 19.41 2.69 3.28
C ALA A 46 18.08 3.33 2.83
N MET A 47 17.49 4.24 3.63
CA MET A 47 16.24 4.91 3.26
C MET A 47 16.38 5.78 2.01
N LYS A 48 17.54 6.44 1.85
CA LYS A 48 17.82 7.29 0.70
C LYS A 48 18.05 6.45 -0.56
N ASP A 49 18.71 5.31 -0.42
CA ASP A 49 18.90 4.36 -1.52
C ASP A 49 17.57 3.71 -1.93
N TYR A 50 16.73 3.34 -0.97
CA TYR A 50 15.41 2.82 -1.26
C TYR A 50 14.51 3.85 -1.98
N LYS A 51 14.58 5.13 -1.60
CA LYS A 51 13.89 6.20 -2.35
C LYS A 51 14.29 6.22 -3.83
N ARG A 52 15.58 6.05 -4.15
CA ARG A 52 16.07 5.97 -5.54
C ARG A 52 15.50 4.76 -6.28
N VAL A 53 15.38 3.61 -5.58
CA VAL A 53 14.74 2.41 -6.14
C VAL A 53 13.26 2.68 -6.44
N CYS A 54 12.54 3.38 -5.56
CA CYS A 54 11.15 3.77 -5.81
C CYS A 54 11.04 4.69 -7.03
N ASP A 55 11.92 5.69 -7.17
CA ASP A 55 11.93 6.60 -8.32
C ASP A 55 12.14 5.84 -9.64
N ASP A 56 13.14 4.93 -9.69
CA ASP A 56 13.44 4.12 -10.89
C ASP A 56 12.27 3.18 -11.27
N ARG A 57 11.65 2.54 -10.27
CA ARG A 57 10.46 1.68 -10.49
C ARG A 57 9.30 2.48 -11.09
N ILE A 58 9.04 3.68 -10.57
CA ILE A 58 7.99 4.57 -11.08
C ILE A 58 8.32 5.01 -12.51
N GLU A 59 9.57 5.40 -12.79
CA GLU A 59 10.00 5.83 -14.11
C GLU A 59 9.79 4.73 -15.16
N LYS A 60 10.12 3.47 -14.83
CA LYS A 60 9.86 2.32 -15.71
C LYS A 60 8.38 2.13 -16.01
N LEU A 61 7.51 2.26 -15.01
CA LEU A 61 6.05 2.19 -15.20
C LEU A 61 5.52 3.34 -16.07
N ILE A 62 6.04 4.56 -15.87
CA ILE A 62 5.69 5.72 -16.71
C ILE A 62 6.12 5.49 -18.16
N ARG A 63 7.33 4.97 -18.40
CA ARG A 63 7.78 4.62 -19.74
C ARG A 63 6.90 3.53 -20.36
N ARG A 64 6.50 2.51 -19.58
CA ARG A 64 5.58 1.46 -20.05
C ARG A 64 4.23 2.03 -20.45
N VAL A 65 3.64 2.93 -19.66
CA VAL A 65 2.33 3.51 -20.00
C VAL A 65 2.39 4.40 -21.24
N GLN A 66 3.54 4.92 -21.63
CA GLN A 66 3.71 5.68 -22.88
C GLN A 66 3.77 4.79 -24.13
N THR A 67 3.91 3.47 -23.98
CA THR A 67 3.87 2.53 -25.10
C THR A 67 2.43 2.19 -25.52
N ASP A 68 2.29 1.45 -26.62
CA ASP A 68 0.99 0.95 -27.05
C ASP A 68 0.53 -0.16 -26.10
N LEU A 69 -0.65 0.04 -25.52
CA LEU A 69 -1.24 -0.80 -24.47
C LEU A 69 -2.74 -0.79 -24.64
N SER A 70 -3.37 -1.96 -24.41
CA SER A 70 -4.81 -2.05 -24.29
C SER A 70 -5.33 -1.16 -23.15
N LYS A 71 -6.59 -0.74 -23.25
CA LYS A 71 -7.20 0.19 -22.30
C LYS A 71 -7.17 -0.35 -20.86
N ASP A 72 -7.41 -1.65 -20.69
CA ASP A 72 -7.42 -2.33 -19.40
C ASP A 72 -6.02 -2.39 -18.75
N ILE A 73 -4.98 -2.78 -19.50
CA ILE A 73 -3.60 -2.78 -19.00
C ILE A 73 -3.16 -1.36 -18.66
N ARG A 74 -3.50 -0.38 -19.51
CA ARG A 74 -3.19 1.03 -19.25
C ARG A 74 -3.81 1.53 -17.96
N VAL A 75 -5.09 1.26 -17.72
CA VAL A 75 -5.78 1.62 -16.45
C VAL A 75 -5.12 0.93 -15.27
N LYS A 76 -4.75 -0.35 -15.40
CA LYS A 76 -4.07 -1.11 -14.35
C LYS A 76 -2.72 -0.48 -13.98
N ILE A 77 -1.88 -0.17 -14.97
CA ILE A 77 -0.55 0.42 -14.73
C ILE A 77 -0.69 1.82 -14.11
N ILE A 78 -1.61 2.65 -14.60
CA ILE A 78 -1.91 3.97 -13.99
C ILE A 78 -2.31 3.81 -12.53
N THR A 79 -3.13 2.80 -12.23
CA THR A 79 -3.58 2.52 -10.86
C THR A 79 -2.42 2.16 -9.94
N VAL A 80 -1.46 1.35 -10.41
CA VAL A 80 -0.24 1.02 -9.68
C VAL A 80 0.64 2.25 -9.50
N ILE A 81 0.83 3.07 -10.55
CA ILE A 81 1.59 4.33 -10.48
C ILE A 81 1.00 5.27 -9.41
N THR A 82 -0.33 5.40 -9.34
CA THR A 82 -0.98 6.26 -8.33
C THR A 82 -0.58 5.87 -6.90
N ILE A 83 -0.54 4.56 -6.59
CA ILE A 83 -0.13 4.07 -5.27
C ILE A 83 1.38 4.19 -5.06
N ASP A 84 2.19 3.87 -6.08
CA ASP A 84 3.66 3.97 -5.98
C ASP A 84 4.12 5.43 -5.75
N VAL A 85 3.47 6.42 -6.38
CA VAL A 85 3.79 7.84 -6.18
C VAL A 85 3.54 8.23 -4.72
N HIS A 86 2.40 7.85 -4.14
CA HIS A 86 2.12 8.07 -2.73
C HIS A 86 3.16 7.38 -1.83
N ALA A 87 3.46 6.10 -2.09
CA ALA A 87 4.47 5.35 -1.35
C ALA A 87 5.85 6.02 -1.40
N ARG A 88 6.27 6.51 -2.57
CA ARG A 88 7.52 7.27 -2.74
C ARG A 88 7.50 8.58 -1.94
N ASP A 89 6.41 9.33 -1.98
CA ASP A 89 6.26 10.59 -1.24
C ASP A 89 6.37 10.36 0.28
N VAL A 90 5.82 9.24 0.79
CA VAL A 90 5.97 8.81 2.18
C VAL A 90 7.44 8.53 2.52
N ILE A 91 8.13 7.76 1.69
CA ILE A 91 9.57 7.45 1.87
C ILE A 91 10.43 8.71 1.80
N GLU A 92 10.14 9.63 0.89
CA GLU A 92 10.79 10.94 0.82
C GLU A 92 10.58 11.72 2.13
N GLY A 93 9.37 11.67 2.69
CA GLY A 93 9.08 12.19 4.02
C GLY A 93 9.92 11.55 5.13
N PHE A 94 10.18 10.24 5.07
CA PHE A 94 11.03 9.53 6.03
C PHE A 94 12.49 9.97 5.93
N VAL A 95 13.00 10.15 4.71
CA VAL A 95 14.36 10.68 4.47
C VAL A 95 14.51 12.08 5.04
N VAL A 96 13.57 12.98 4.76
CA VAL A 96 13.60 14.38 5.26
C VAL A 96 13.55 14.42 6.79
N LYS A 97 12.72 13.58 7.41
CA LYS A 97 12.58 13.50 8.87
C LYS A 97 13.66 12.65 9.54
N LYS A 98 14.56 12.02 8.77
CA LYS A 98 15.58 11.08 9.25
C LYS A 98 14.98 10.00 10.17
N LEU A 99 13.92 9.35 9.70
CA LEU A 99 13.31 8.24 10.43
C LEU A 99 14.26 7.05 10.49
N THR A 100 14.53 6.56 11.70
CA THR A 100 15.41 5.40 11.93
C THR A 100 14.73 4.22 12.60
N ASP A 101 13.52 4.41 13.10
CA ASP A 101 12.82 3.41 13.92
C ASP A 101 11.48 3.04 13.27
N SER A 102 11.24 1.74 13.14
CA SER A 102 9.99 1.19 12.63
C SER A 102 8.82 1.41 13.60
N SER A 103 9.06 1.73 14.88
CA SER A 103 8.00 2.10 15.83
C SER A 103 7.48 3.53 15.61
N ALA A 104 8.17 4.35 14.82
CA ALA A 104 7.82 5.75 14.60
C ALA A 104 6.41 5.92 14.03
N PHE A 105 5.66 6.87 14.60
CA PHE A 105 4.28 7.15 14.19
C PHE A 105 4.14 7.40 12.69
N ALA A 106 5.10 8.08 12.04
CA ALA A 106 5.01 8.37 10.62
C ALA A 106 4.99 7.09 9.74
N TRP A 107 5.59 5.99 10.19
CA TRP A 107 5.48 4.68 9.55
C TRP A 107 4.23 3.93 10.01
N GLN A 108 3.95 3.92 11.31
CA GLN A 108 2.78 3.23 11.87
C GLN A 108 1.46 3.80 11.34
N SER A 109 1.42 5.09 11.00
CA SER A 109 0.25 5.79 10.45
C SER A 109 -0.08 5.43 9.00
N GLN A 110 0.80 4.70 8.31
CA GLN A 110 0.56 4.27 6.93
C GLN A 110 -0.31 3.02 6.89
N LEU A 111 -1.08 2.88 5.82
CA LEU A 111 -1.83 1.65 5.54
C LEU A 111 -0.87 0.58 4.99
N ARG A 112 -0.59 -0.45 5.79
CA ARG A 112 0.44 -1.46 5.53
C ARG A 112 -0.19 -2.82 5.31
N PHE A 113 0.35 -3.56 4.35
CA PHE A 113 -0.14 -4.88 3.94
C PHE A 113 0.94 -5.91 4.20
N HIS A 114 0.64 -6.93 4.99
CA HIS A 114 1.59 -7.97 5.37
C HIS A 114 1.08 -9.34 4.95
N LEU A 115 1.94 -10.17 4.38
CA LEU A 115 1.65 -11.59 4.20
C LEU A 115 2.07 -12.35 5.47
N ALA A 116 1.12 -12.57 6.38
CA ALA A 116 1.38 -13.12 7.72
C ALA A 116 0.29 -14.10 8.17
N VAL A 117 0.58 -14.91 9.19
CA VAL A 117 -0.44 -15.74 9.83
C VAL A 117 -1.49 -14.84 10.48
N CYS A 118 -2.77 -15.21 10.36
CA CYS A 118 -3.87 -14.44 10.93
C CYS A 118 -3.66 -14.28 12.45
N PRO A 119 -3.74 -13.06 13.01
CA PRO A 119 -3.63 -12.84 14.44
C PRO A 119 -4.71 -13.63 15.20
N LYS A 120 -4.30 -14.49 16.15
CA LYS A 120 -5.21 -15.35 16.94
C LYS A 120 -5.84 -14.63 18.13
N ASP A 121 -5.30 -13.46 18.49
CA ASP A 121 -5.70 -12.61 19.61
C ASP A 121 -6.87 -11.67 19.27
N ARG A 122 -7.33 -11.67 18.02
CA ARG A 122 -8.46 -10.86 17.55
C ARG A 122 -9.54 -11.75 16.97
N ASP A 123 -10.80 -11.28 17.00
CA ASP A 123 -11.96 -11.94 16.36
C ASP A 123 -11.90 -11.85 14.83
N LEU A 124 -10.76 -12.21 14.23
CA LEU A 124 -10.50 -12.21 12.80
C LEU A 124 -10.49 -13.66 12.31
N VAL A 125 -11.22 -13.91 11.21
CA VAL A 125 -11.35 -15.25 10.63
C VAL A 125 -10.42 -15.38 9.43
N SER A 126 -9.45 -16.28 9.49
CA SER A 126 -8.65 -16.57 8.30
C SER A 126 -9.51 -17.29 7.25
N PHE A 127 -9.45 -16.83 6.00
CA PHE A 127 -10.06 -17.52 4.86
C PHE A 127 -9.13 -18.57 4.24
N THR A 128 -7.90 -18.69 4.76
CA THR A 128 -6.92 -19.69 4.34
C THR A 128 -6.92 -20.89 5.30
N PRO A 129 -6.64 -22.12 4.82
CA PRO A 129 -6.52 -23.32 5.66
C PRO A 129 -5.49 -23.18 6.80
N ASP A 130 -5.63 -23.98 7.85
CA ASP A 130 -4.87 -23.93 9.11
C ASP A 130 -3.38 -23.52 8.95
N ASP A 131 -3.01 -22.41 9.61
CA ASP A 131 -1.68 -21.79 9.66
C ASP A 131 -1.09 -21.28 8.33
N GLN A 132 -1.89 -21.16 7.26
CA GLN A 132 -1.45 -20.47 6.04
C GLN A 132 -1.49 -18.94 6.20
N LYS A 133 -0.50 -18.28 5.60
CA LYS A 133 -0.42 -16.81 5.57
C LYS A 133 -1.63 -16.22 4.83
N THR A 134 -2.20 -15.17 5.41
CA THR A 134 -3.21 -14.29 4.80
C THR A 134 -2.66 -12.88 4.67
N CYS A 135 -3.36 -12.02 3.92
CA CYS A 135 -3.00 -10.61 3.81
C CYS A 135 -3.60 -9.85 5.01
N VAL A 136 -2.74 -9.47 5.95
CA VAL A 136 -3.08 -8.70 7.15
C VAL A 136 -2.82 -7.23 6.89
N ILE A 137 -3.83 -6.39 7.10
CA ILE A 137 -3.75 -4.94 6.93
C ILE A 137 -3.57 -4.30 8.30
N ARG A 138 -2.64 -3.35 8.41
CA ARG A 138 -2.35 -2.62 9.64
C ARG A 138 -2.27 -1.12 9.39
N ILE A 139 -2.92 -0.33 10.25
CA ILE A 139 -2.75 1.12 10.31
C ILE A 139 -2.93 1.57 11.76
N CYS A 140 -1.89 2.21 12.30
CA CYS A 140 -1.71 2.41 13.73
C CYS A 140 -1.98 1.08 14.48
N ASP A 141 -2.87 1.12 15.48
CA ASP A 141 -3.24 -0.04 16.31
C ASP A 141 -4.38 -0.89 15.71
N TRP A 142 -4.96 -0.44 14.59
CA TRP A 142 -6.02 -1.17 13.92
C TRP A 142 -5.44 -2.24 13.01
N VAL A 143 -5.96 -3.46 13.17
CA VAL A 143 -5.54 -4.65 12.42
C VAL A 143 -6.78 -5.32 11.86
N THR A 144 -6.76 -5.63 10.57
CA THR A 144 -7.80 -6.40 9.91
C THR A 144 -7.20 -7.35 8.88
N ILE A 145 -8.04 -8.19 8.28
CA ILE A 145 -7.67 -9.07 7.17
C ILE A 145 -8.21 -8.50 5.87
N TYR A 146 -7.46 -8.68 4.78
CA TYR A 146 -7.97 -8.44 3.44
C TYR A 146 -9.05 -9.48 3.13
N LEU A 147 -10.24 -9.04 2.74
CA LEU A 147 -11.42 -9.92 2.58
C LEU A 147 -11.51 -10.59 1.20
N PHE A 148 -10.59 -10.30 0.29
CA PHE A 148 -10.54 -10.88 -1.06
C PHE A 148 -11.82 -10.65 -1.90
N GLU A 149 -12.63 -9.64 -1.57
CA GLU A 149 -13.77 -9.24 -2.40
C GLU A 149 -13.28 -8.73 -3.76
N TYR A 150 -13.79 -9.28 -4.86
CA TYR A 150 -13.36 -8.85 -6.18
C TYR A 150 -13.99 -7.51 -6.58
N VAL A 151 -13.17 -6.46 -6.63
CA VAL A 151 -13.60 -5.09 -6.98
C VAL A 151 -13.34 -4.79 -8.47
N GLY A 152 -12.46 -5.57 -9.11
CA GLY A 152 -12.09 -5.40 -10.52
C GLY A 152 -11.01 -4.33 -10.75
N ASN A 153 -10.86 -3.92 -12.01
CA ASN A 153 -9.86 -2.92 -12.41
C ASN A 153 -10.40 -1.49 -12.25
N CYS A 154 -10.78 -1.15 -11.02
CA CYS A 154 -11.16 0.22 -10.66
C CYS A 154 -9.90 1.03 -10.32
N GLY A 155 -9.81 2.25 -10.84
CA GLY A 155 -8.72 3.16 -10.47
C GLY A 155 -8.71 3.44 -8.97
N ARG A 156 -7.54 3.86 -8.47
CA ARG A 156 -7.36 4.32 -7.07
C ARG A 156 -7.46 5.83 -6.97
N LEU A 157 -7.95 6.30 -5.83
CA LEU A 157 -7.93 7.72 -5.48
C LEU A 157 -6.47 8.17 -5.30
N VAL A 158 -6.15 9.38 -5.75
CA VAL A 158 -4.86 10.00 -5.43
C VAL A 158 -4.83 10.30 -3.93
N ILE A 159 -3.90 9.65 -3.22
CA ILE A 159 -3.78 9.78 -1.77
C ILE A 159 -3.03 11.08 -1.45
N THR A 160 -3.58 11.86 -0.52
CA THR A 160 -3.01 13.12 -0.04
C THR A 160 -2.88 13.07 1.48
N PRO A 161 -2.14 13.99 2.11
CA PRO A 161 -2.08 14.08 3.58
C PRO A 161 -3.45 14.30 4.26
N LEU A 162 -4.46 14.77 3.52
CA LEU A 162 -5.83 14.83 4.03
C LEU A 162 -6.50 13.45 4.01
N THR A 163 -6.35 12.72 2.90
CA THR A 163 -6.83 11.34 2.73
C THR A 163 -6.22 10.40 3.78
N ASP A 164 -4.91 10.49 4.04
CA ASP A 164 -4.23 9.69 5.07
C ASP A 164 -4.82 9.91 6.46
N ARG A 165 -5.06 11.17 6.83
CA ARG A 165 -5.71 11.49 8.11
C ARG A 165 -7.12 10.93 8.19
N CYS A 166 -7.86 10.93 7.08
CA CYS A 166 -9.16 10.26 7.02
C CYS A 166 -9.02 8.74 7.21
N TYR A 167 -8.04 8.07 6.60
CA TYR A 167 -7.81 6.63 6.81
C TYR A 167 -7.50 6.29 8.27
N ILE A 168 -6.63 7.07 8.91
CA ILE A 168 -6.32 6.91 10.33
C ILE A 168 -7.58 7.11 11.17
N THR A 169 -8.35 8.17 10.93
CA THR A 169 -9.56 8.46 11.73
C THR A 169 -10.62 7.38 11.57
N LEU A 170 -10.86 6.93 10.33
CA LEU A 170 -11.85 5.90 10.03
C LEU A 170 -11.44 4.54 10.61
N SER A 171 -10.18 4.14 10.47
CA SER A 171 -9.67 2.88 11.05
C SER A 171 -9.71 2.89 12.58
N GLN A 172 -9.39 4.02 13.22
CA GLN A 172 -9.50 4.14 14.68
C GLN A 172 -10.96 4.13 15.16
N ALA A 173 -11.88 4.76 14.41
CA ALA A 173 -13.30 4.65 14.70
C ALA A 173 -13.77 3.18 14.62
N LEU A 174 -13.36 2.44 13.57
CA LEU A 174 -13.64 1.02 13.43
C LEU A 174 -13.04 0.18 14.58
N ASN A 175 -11.82 0.49 15.03
CA ASN A 175 -11.17 -0.17 16.16
C ASN A 175 -11.96 0.01 17.48
N LEU A 176 -12.74 1.09 17.59
CA LEU A 176 -13.60 1.40 18.73
C LEU A 176 -15.06 0.98 18.52
N THR A 177 -15.37 0.28 17.42
CA THR A 177 -16.75 -0.09 17.03
C THR A 177 -17.65 1.14 16.84
N LEU A 178 -17.09 2.24 16.33
CA LEU A 178 -17.78 3.48 16.02
C LEU A 178 -17.88 3.70 14.51
N GLY A 179 -18.92 4.43 14.11
CA GLY A 179 -19.02 4.98 12.76
C GLY A 179 -18.12 6.21 12.58
N GLY A 180 -17.71 6.48 11.35
CA GLY A 180 -16.97 7.69 10.98
C GLY A 180 -17.78 8.59 10.05
N ALA A 181 -17.75 9.90 10.28
CA ALA A 181 -18.40 10.90 9.44
C ALA A 181 -17.38 11.93 8.92
N PRO A 182 -16.68 11.66 7.80
CA PRO A 182 -15.82 12.66 7.15
C PRO A 182 -16.66 13.88 6.75
N ALA A 183 -16.32 15.06 7.28
CA ALA A 183 -17.04 16.31 7.04
C ALA A 183 -16.20 17.29 6.19
N GLY A 184 -16.86 18.04 5.32
CA GLY A 184 -16.22 19.00 4.40
C GLY A 184 -17.12 19.38 3.21
N PRO A 185 -16.76 20.41 2.44
CA PRO A 185 -17.57 20.91 1.32
C PRO A 185 -17.87 19.83 0.26
N ALA A 186 -18.86 20.08 -0.60
CA ALA A 186 -19.13 19.19 -1.73
C ALA A 186 -17.91 19.11 -2.67
N GLY A 187 -17.65 17.93 -3.25
CA GLY A 187 -16.54 17.74 -4.20
C GLY A 187 -15.15 17.57 -3.59
N THR A 188 -14.98 17.55 -2.26
CA THR A 188 -13.66 17.39 -1.61
C THR A 188 -13.23 15.94 -1.39
N GLY A 189 -13.75 14.98 -2.16
CA GLY A 189 -13.30 13.58 -2.12
C GLY A 189 -13.71 12.76 -0.89
N LYS A 190 -14.71 13.21 -0.10
CA LYS A 190 -15.10 12.53 1.16
C LYS A 190 -15.61 11.11 0.94
N THR A 191 -16.56 10.95 0.02
CA THR A 191 -17.17 9.66 -0.30
C THR A 191 -16.18 8.76 -1.04
N GLU A 192 -15.36 9.36 -1.90
CA GLU A 192 -14.31 8.69 -2.64
C GLU A 192 -13.24 8.14 -1.71
N THR A 193 -12.86 8.90 -0.67
CA THR A 193 -11.93 8.46 0.38
C THR A 193 -12.45 7.23 1.11
N THR A 194 -13.71 7.24 1.55
CA THR A 194 -14.33 6.07 2.20
C THR A 194 -14.41 4.87 1.25
N LYS A 195 -14.77 5.09 -0.02
CA LYS A 195 -14.80 4.04 -1.03
C LYS A 195 -13.42 3.44 -1.31
N ASP A 196 -12.38 4.27 -1.34
CA ASP A 196 -11.01 3.81 -1.62
C ASP A 196 -10.44 3.02 -0.43
N LEU A 197 -10.77 3.40 0.82
CA LEU A 197 -10.39 2.64 2.02
C LEU A 197 -11.10 1.28 2.11
N ALA A 198 -12.36 1.20 1.67
CA ALA A 198 -13.15 -0.03 1.71
C ALA A 198 -12.70 -1.09 0.69
N ARG A 199 -11.92 -0.70 -0.32
CA ARG A 199 -11.45 -1.55 -1.43
C ARG A 199 -10.00 -2.01 -1.21
#